data_AF-A0A6G0XVD5-F1
#
_entry.id   AF-A0A6G0XVD5-F1
#
_cell.length_a   1.000
_cell.length_b   1.000
_cell.length_c   1.000
_cell.angle_alpha   90.00
_cell.angle_beta   90.00
_cell.angle_gamma   90.00
#
_symmetry.space_group_name_H-M   'P 1'
#
loop_
_entity.id
_entity.type
_entity.pdbx_description
1 polymer ?
#
loop_
_entity_poly.entity_id
_entity_poly.type
_entity_poly.pdbx_seq_one_letter_code
_entity_poly.pdbx_strand_id
1 'polypeptide(L)'
;MVTLWNDRRLLAGKKPLGFLNPLLYYLSDSKGFRDIVKGNNAFGKIKPDKTLVSCEHSFHATAGWDAVTGLGVPRFKELSTLFFYAELLAGLKESNVESLLGNEKHTKGYNLPANLQATALLLAVVIFTIGFYIGQRRRKQYLKLDPMRERPHTP
;
A
#
# COMPACT_ATOMS: atom_id res chain seq x y z
N MET A 1 -23.35 13.27 4.09
CA MET A 1 -23.07 13.30 2.64
C MET A 1 -23.21 11.91 2.01
N VAL A 2 -22.44 10.90 2.47
CA VAL A 2 -22.50 9.52 1.94
C VAL A 2 -23.91 8.91 1.99
N THR A 3 -24.63 9.15 3.08
CA THR A 3 -26.03 8.72 3.24
C THR A 3 -26.93 9.22 2.12
N LEU A 4 -26.78 10.48 1.67
CA LEU A 4 -27.58 11.05 0.58
C LEU A 4 -27.26 10.42 -0.79
N TRP A 5 -26.00 10.06 -1.04
CA TRP A 5 -25.64 9.33 -2.26
C TRP A 5 -26.24 7.92 -2.26
N ASN A 6 -26.20 7.25 -1.11
CA ASN A 6 -26.82 5.94 -0.95
C ASN A 6 -28.34 6.01 -1.06
N ASP A 7 -28.97 7.05 -0.52
CA ASP A 7 -30.41 7.27 -0.61
C ASP A 7 -30.86 7.46 -2.08
N ARG A 8 -30.14 8.30 -2.83
CA ARG A 8 -30.35 8.45 -4.28
C ARG A 8 -30.20 7.12 -5.04
N ARG A 9 -29.22 6.29 -4.65
CA ARG A 9 -29.01 4.95 -5.24
C ARG A 9 -30.16 4.01 -4.89
N LEU A 10 -30.61 4.02 -3.63
CA LEU A 10 -31.69 3.18 -3.13
C LEU A 10 -33.02 3.49 -3.82
N LEU A 11 -33.34 4.78 -4.02
CA LEU A 11 -34.51 5.22 -4.79
C LEU A 11 -34.51 4.71 -6.24
N ALA A 12 -33.33 4.40 -6.80
CA ALA A 12 -33.16 3.81 -8.13
C ALA A 12 -32.98 2.28 -8.10
N GLY A 13 -33.23 1.62 -6.95
CA GLY A 13 -33.06 0.17 -6.77
C GLY A 13 -31.61 -0.32 -6.78
N LYS A 14 -30.63 0.58 -6.67
CA LYS A 14 -29.20 0.24 -6.64
C LYS A 14 -28.74 -0.08 -5.21
N LYS A 15 -27.70 -0.90 -5.10
CA LYS A 15 -27.06 -1.24 -3.83
C LYS A 15 -26.32 -0.02 -3.22
N PRO A 16 -26.12 0.06 -1.90
CA PRO A 16 -25.29 1.10 -1.31
C PRO A 16 -23.82 0.97 -1.77
N LEU A 17 -23.05 2.06 -1.67
CA LEU A 17 -21.67 2.14 -2.17
C LEU A 17 -20.65 1.24 -1.45
N GLY A 18 -20.94 0.76 -0.24
CA GLY A 18 -20.05 -0.14 0.50
C GLY A 18 -18.73 0.53 0.94
N PHE A 19 -17.60 -0.15 0.74
CA PHE A 19 -16.27 0.38 1.08
C PHE A 19 -15.81 1.42 0.06
N LEU A 20 -15.90 2.70 0.43
CA LEU A 20 -15.68 3.82 -0.49
C LEU A 20 -14.22 4.04 -0.91
N ASN A 21 -13.23 3.68 -0.09
CA ASN A 21 -11.85 4.14 -0.33
C ASN A 21 -11.32 3.79 -1.73
N PRO A 22 -11.43 2.55 -2.23
CA PRO A 22 -10.95 2.21 -3.56
C PRO A 22 -11.63 3.04 -4.66
N LEU A 23 -12.93 3.30 -4.50
CA LEU A 23 -13.69 4.11 -5.45
C LEU A 23 -13.29 5.59 -5.40
N LEU A 24 -13.01 6.14 -4.21
CA LEU A 24 -12.54 7.52 -4.06
C LEU A 24 -11.18 7.72 -4.72
N TYR A 25 -10.24 6.80 -4.49
CA TYR A 25 -8.91 6.87 -5.10
C TYR A 25 -8.94 6.59 -6.60
N TYR A 26 -9.86 5.74 -7.08
CA TYR A 26 -10.09 5.56 -8.52
C TYR A 26 -10.58 6.86 -9.19
N LEU A 27 -11.28 7.70 -8.44
CA LEU A 27 -11.82 8.99 -8.91
C LEU A 27 -10.91 10.17 -8.57
N SER A 28 -9.66 9.96 -8.15
CA SER A 28 -8.74 11.04 -7.73
C SER A 28 -8.55 12.11 -8.78
N ASP A 29 -8.50 11.72 -10.06
CA ASP A 29 -8.23 12.61 -11.19
C ASP A 29 -9.53 13.21 -11.77
N SER A 30 -10.68 12.89 -11.16
CA SER A 30 -11.97 13.45 -11.56
C SER A 30 -12.16 14.86 -11.00
N LYS A 31 -13.11 15.60 -11.57
CA LYS A 31 -13.59 16.88 -11.00
C LYS A 31 -14.43 16.69 -9.72
N GLY A 32 -14.44 15.49 -9.13
CA GLY A 32 -15.19 15.14 -7.94
C GLY A 32 -14.66 15.79 -6.66
N PHE A 33 -13.44 16.33 -6.66
CA PHE A 33 -12.84 16.97 -5.50
C PHE A 33 -12.37 18.39 -5.82
N ARG A 34 -12.39 19.24 -4.81
CA ARG A 34 -11.72 20.53 -4.80
C ARG A 34 -10.44 20.38 -3.98
N ASP A 35 -9.33 20.29 -4.70
CA ASP A 35 -7.99 20.21 -4.17
C ASP A 35 -7.62 21.44 -3.33
N ILE A 36 -6.94 21.22 -2.19
CA ILE A 36 -6.46 22.27 -1.30
C ILE A 36 -4.94 22.29 -1.40
N VAL A 37 -4.37 23.33 -2.01
CA VAL A 37 -2.92 23.42 -2.28
C VAL A 37 -2.18 24.42 -1.39
N LYS A 38 -2.86 24.95 -0.35
CA LYS A 38 -2.29 25.94 0.57
C LYS A 38 -2.66 25.61 2.01
N GLY A 39 -1.64 25.54 2.87
CA GLY A 39 -1.77 25.25 4.30
C GLY A 39 -0.72 24.24 4.76
N ASN A 40 -0.73 23.96 6.07
CA ASN A 40 0.05 22.88 6.68
C ASN A 40 -0.69 22.35 7.92
N ASN A 41 -0.24 21.22 8.45
CA ASN A 41 -0.73 20.68 9.72
C ASN A 41 0.30 20.85 10.86
N ALA A 42 1.01 21.98 10.88
CA ALA A 42 2.16 22.19 11.76
C ALA A 42 1.84 22.35 13.26
N PHE A 43 0.57 22.52 13.65
CA PHE A 43 0.25 22.80 15.05
C PHE A 43 0.03 21.51 15.85
N GLY A 44 0.84 21.35 16.90
CA GLY A 44 0.79 20.24 17.84
C GLY A 44 0.00 20.54 19.12
N LYS A 45 0.31 19.83 20.21
CA LYS A 45 -0.36 19.98 21.50
C LYS A 45 -0.24 21.40 22.07
N ILE A 46 -1.32 21.85 22.71
CA ILE A 46 -1.35 23.05 23.53
C ILE A 46 -0.54 22.78 24.81
N LYS A 47 0.41 23.66 25.12
CA LYS A 47 1.20 23.62 26.36
C LYS A 47 0.36 24.04 27.58
N PRO A 48 0.80 23.74 28.83
CA PRO A 48 0.10 24.18 30.05
C PRO A 48 -0.10 25.70 30.14
N ASP A 49 0.77 26.47 29.49
CA ASP A 49 0.69 27.94 29.37
C ASP A 49 -0.28 28.42 28.27
N LYS A 50 -1.05 27.50 27.67
CA LYS A 50 -1.98 27.73 26.55
C LYS A 50 -1.32 28.19 25.24
N THR A 51 0.00 28.08 25.10
CA THR A 51 0.68 28.36 23.83
C THR A 51 0.60 27.18 22.88
N LEU A 52 0.47 27.48 21.58
CA LEU A 52 0.52 26.49 20.50
C LEU A 52 1.98 26.21 20.14
N VAL A 53 2.35 24.94 20.08
CA VAL A 53 3.66 24.53 19.58
C VAL A 53 3.56 24.28 18.09
N SER A 54 4.30 25.06 17.31
CA SER A 54 4.53 24.75 15.90
C SER A 54 5.59 23.65 15.81
N CYS A 55 5.27 22.56 15.13
CA CYS A 55 6.19 21.49 14.77
C CYS A 55 7.07 21.97 13.61
N GLU A 56 8.39 21.78 13.75
CA GLU A 56 9.36 22.10 12.70
C GLU A 56 9.19 21.20 11.46
N HIS A 57 8.83 19.93 11.68
CA HIS A 57 8.51 18.99 10.62
C HIS A 57 6.99 18.79 10.55
N SER A 58 6.39 19.33 9.49
CA SER A 58 4.96 19.21 9.21
C SER A 58 4.71 18.91 7.73
N PHE A 59 3.52 18.40 7.43
CA PHE A 59 3.11 18.22 6.05
C PHE A 59 2.52 19.52 5.51
N HIS A 60 2.89 19.85 4.29
CA HIS A 60 2.32 20.96 3.54
C HIS A 60 1.25 20.44 2.58
N ALA A 61 0.22 21.25 2.38
CA ALA A 61 -0.79 20.98 1.37
C ALA A 61 -0.18 21.18 -0.03
N THR A 62 -0.42 20.24 -0.95
CA THR A 62 0.19 20.22 -2.29
C THR A 62 -0.83 19.85 -3.34
N ALA A 63 -0.51 20.02 -4.62
CA ALA A 63 -1.41 19.59 -5.69
C ALA A 63 -1.63 18.07 -5.68
N GLY A 64 -2.88 17.65 -5.80
CA GLY A 64 -3.29 16.25 -5.81
C GLY A 64 -3.55 15.70 -4.41
N TRP A 65 -3.17 14.45 -4.17
CA TRP A 65 -3.28 13.87 -2.83
C TRP A 65 -2.17 14.40 -1.93
N ASP A 66 -2.52 14.86 -0.73
CA ASP A 66 -1.55 15.24 0.29
C ASP A 66 -1.91 14.71 1.69
N ALA A 67 -0.93 14.73 2.61
CA ALA A 67 -1.11 14.24 3.98
C ALA A 67 -1.84 15.24 4.91
N VAL A 68 -2.27 16.40 4.39
CA VAL A 68 -2.98 17.44 5.14
C VAL A 68 -4.49 17.34 4.90
N THR A 69 -4.91 17.14 3.66
CA THR A 69 -6.29 17.21 3.18
C THR A 69 -6.70 16.00 2.32
N GLY A 70 -5.78 15.09 2.02
CA GLY A 70 -6.05 13.92 1.17
C GLY A 70 -6.34 14.34 -0.26
N LEU A 71 -7.45 13.86 -0.83
CA LEU A 71 -7.93 14.29 -2.16
C LEU A 71 -8.56 15.71 -2.14
N GLY A 72 -8.66 16.35 -0.98
CA GLY A 72 -9.31 17.63 -0.79
C GLY A 72 -10.81 17.51 -0.49
N VAL A 73 -11.57 18.57 -0.83
CA VAL A 73 -12.98 18.69 -0.44
C VAL A 73 -13.89 18.03 -1.48
N PRO A 74 -14.72 17.05 -1.09
CA PRO A 74 -15.61 16.39 -2.03
C PRO A 74 -16.70 17.34 -2.55
N ARG A 75 -16.90 17.34 -3.88
CA ARG A 75 -17.98 18.08 -4.54
C ARG A 75 -19.20 17.18 -4.70
N PHE A 76 -20.24 17.51 -3.95
CA PHE A 76 -21.41 16.63 -3.82
C PHE A 76 -22.08 16.29 -5.15
N LYS A 77 -22.26 17.28 -6.04
CA LYS A 77 -23.00 17.13 -7.30
C LYS A 77 -22.26 16.21 -8.27
N GLU A 78 -20.97 16.45 -8.45
CA GLU A 78 -20.08 15.69 -9.33
C GLU A 78 -19.95 14.24 -8.84
N LEU A 79 -19.66 14.06 -7.55
CA LEU A 79 -19.56 12.72 -6.96
C LEU A 79 -20.90 11.98 -6.94
N SER A 80 -22.02 12.67 -6.73
CA SER A 80 -23.34 12.04 -6.79
C SER A 80 -23.61 11.43 -8.16
N THR A 81 -23.18 12.08 -9.24
CA THR A 81 -23.31 11.54 -10.60
C THR A 81 -22.38 10.35 -10.78
N LEU A 82 -21.10 10.47 -10.43
CA LEU A 82 -20.11 9.39 -10.58
C LEU A 82 -20.51 8.14 -9.78
N PHE A 83 -20.93 8.30 -8.53
CA PHE A 83 -21.39 7.21 -7.68
C PHE A 83 -22.68 6.58 -8.12
N PHE A 84 -23.55 7.31 -8.83
CA PHE A 84 -24.74 6.70 -9.42
C PHE A 84 -24.39 5.65 -10.48
N TYR A 85 -23.28 5.86 -11.21
CA TYR A 85 -22.77 4.95 -12.25
C TYR A 85 -21.59 4.07 -11.77
N ALA A 86 -21.38 3.93 -10.46
CA ALA A 86 -20.23 3.20 -9.91
C ALA A 86 -20.11 1.75 -10.41
N GLU A 87 -21.23 1.05 -10.66
CA GLU A 87 -21.18 -0.32 -11.19
C GLU A 87 -20.60 -0.38 -12.62
N LEU A 88 -20.89 0.63 -13.44
CA LEU A 88 -20.33 0.74 -14.79
C LEU A 88 -18.83 1.02 -14.74
N LEU A 89 -18.41 1.90 -13.82
CA LEU A 89 -16.98 2.21 -13.60
C LEU A 89 -16.20 0.98 -13.13
N ALA A 90 -16.79 0.14 -12.28
CA ALA A 90 -16.20 -1.13 -11.88
C ALA A 90 -16.05 -2.09 -13.07
N GLY A 91 -17.07 -2.19 -13.94
CA GLY A 91 -17.04 -3.04 -15.14
C GLY A 91 -16.01 -2.61 -16.19
N LEU A 92 -15.76 -1.30 -16.35
CA LEU A 92 -14.72 -0.79 -17.26
C LEU A 92 -13.30 -1.20 -16.84
N LYS A 93 -13.07 -1.42 -15.54
CA LYS A 93 -11.77 -1.92 -15.05
C LYS A 93 -11.55 -3.36 -15.52
N GLU A 94 -12.58 -4.20 -15.46
CA GLU A 94 -12.47 -5.60 -15.86
C GLU A 94 -12.30 -5.75 -17.38
N SER A 95 -13.03 -5.00 -18.21
CA SER A 95 -12.88 -5.07 -19.67
C SER A 95 -11.54 -4.53 -20.18
N ASN A 96 -10.98 -3.50 -19.54
CA ASN A 96 -9.65 -2.99 -19.88
C ASN A 96 -8.54 -3.93 -19.41
N VAL A 97 -8.73 -4.65 -18.30
CA VAL A 97 -7.78 -5.66 -17.84
C VAL A 97 -7.89 -6.95 -18.65
N GLU A 98 -9.09 -7.35 -19.07
CA GLU A 98 -9.33 -8.55 -19.88
C GLU A 98 -8.91 -8.35 -21.35
N SER A 99 -8.95 -7.13 -21.89
CA SER A 99 -8.31 -6.84 -23.19
C SER A 99 -6.79 -6.73 -23.12
N LEU A 100 -6.22 -6.39 -21.95
CA LEU A 100 -4.77 -6.43 -21.69
C LEU A 100 -4.25 -7.84 -21.34
N LEU A 101 -5.09 -8.70 -20.76
CA LEU A 101 -4.79 -10.10 -20.42
C LEU A 101 -5.33 -11.11 -21.44
N GLY A 102 -6.15 -10.67 -22.40
CA GLY A 102 -6.86 -11.51 -23.38
C GLY A 102 -5.99 -12.11 -24.47
N ASN A 103 -4.68 -11.84 -24.46
CA ASN A 103 -3.70 -12.42 -25.38
C ASN A 103 -2.59 -13.23 -24.68
N GLU A 104 -2.60 -13.40 -23.36
CA GLU A 104 -1.64 -14.29 -22.68
C GLU A 104 -2.33 -15.54 -22.12
N LYS A 105 -2.74 -16.44 -23.02
CA LYS A 105 -2.69 -17.88 -22.69
C LYS A 105 -1.23 -18.33 -22.69
N HIS A 106 -0.42 -17.85 -21.74
CA HIS A 106 0.91 -18.40 -21.52
C HIS A 106 0.82 -19.50 -20.46
N THR A 107 0.49 -20.72 -20.90
CA THR A 107 0.93 -21.92 -20.18
C THR A 107 2.46 -21.88 -20.14
N LYS A 108 3.06 -21.32 -19.07
CA LYS A 108 4.51 -21.37 -18.84
C LYS A 108 4.93 -22.78 -18.44
N GLY A 109 4.90 -23.69 -19.40
CA GLY A 109 5.82 -24.82 -19.43
C GLY A 109 7.17 -24.29 -19.90
N TYR A 110 8.09 -24.03 -18.97
CA TYR A 110 9.45 -23.65 -19.32
C TYR A 110 10.19 -24.88 -19.84
N ASN A 111 10.13 -25.13 -21.14
CA ASN A 111 11.05 -26.04 -21.80
C ASN A 111 12.42 -25.34 -21.93
N LEU A 112 13.18 -25.32 -20.84
CA LEU A 112 14.59 -24.94 -20.91
C LEU A 112 15.34 -26.02 -21.72
N PRO A 113 16.22 -25.64 -22.67
CA PRO A 113 17.07 -26.61 -23.35
C PRO A 113 17.92 -27.35 -22.30
N ALA A 114 18.11 -28.67 -22.45
CA ALA A 114 18.72 -29.54 -21.44
C ALA A 114 20.04 -29.00 -20.84
N ASN A 115 20.82 -28.27 -21.63
CA ASN A 115 22.09 -27.66 -21.24
C ASN A 115 21.95 -26.49 -20.25
N LEU A 116 20.79 -25.80 -20.24
CA LEU A 116 20.52 -24.67 -19.35
C LEU A 116 19.87 -25.11 -18.02
N GLN A 117 19.17 -26.25 -18.01
CA GLN A 117 18.68 -26.85 -16.75
C GLN A 117 19.82 -27.40 -15.90
N ALA A 118 20.80 -28.05 -16.53
CA ALA A 118 21.96 -28.59 -15.83
C ALA A 118 22.83 -27.49 -15.19
N THR A 119 23.03 -26.35 -15.87
CA THR A 119 23.80 -25.22 -15.32
C THR A 119 23.08 -24.52 -14.16
N ALA A 120 21.74 -24.39 -14.21
CA ALA A 120 20.96 -23.84 -13.10
C ALA A 120 21.03 -24.72 -11.83
N LEU A 121 21.00 -26.04 -11.98
CA LEU A 121 21.15 -26.97 -10.86
C LEU A 121 22.57 -26.91 -10.26
N LEU A 122 23.60 -26.83 -11.09
CA LEU A 122 24.98 -26.69 -10.61
C LEU A 122 25.17 -25.39 -9.81
N LEU A 123 24.63 -24.26 -10.29
CA LEU A 123 24.68 -22.99 -9.56
C LEU A 123 23.94 -23.06 -8.22
N ALA A 124 22.78 -23.71 -8.17
CA ALA A 124 22.03 -23.88 -6.92
C ALA A 124 22.82 -24.72 -5.90
N VAL A 125 23.49 -25.79 -6.33
CA VAL A 125 24.34 -26.64 -5.47
C VAL A 125 25.58 -25.88 -4.98
N VAL A 126 26.21 -25.06 -5.83
CA VAL A 126 27.36 -24.22 -5.44
C VAL A 126 26.95 -23.17 -4.39
N ILE A 127 25.81 -22.50 -4.57
CA ILE A 127 25.31 -21.53 -3.59
C ILE A 127 24.99 -22.21 -2.26
N PHE A 128 24.37 -23.40 -2.30
CA PHE A 128 24.03 -24.15 -1.09
C PHE A 128 25.27 -24.63 -0.34
N THR A 129 26.28 -25.15 -1.05
CA THR A 129 27.54 -25.62 -0.44
C THR A 129 28.35 -24.49 0.17
N ILE A 130 28.44 -23.32 -0.49
CA ILE A 130 29.07 -22.11 0.08
C ILE A 130 28.32 -21.64 1.33
N GLY A 131 26.97 -21.58 1.26
CA GLY A 131 26.14 -21.21 2.40
C GLY A 131 26.29 -22.16 3.59
N PHE A 132 26.32 -23.46 3.34
CA PHE A 132 26.51 -24.49 4.36
C PHE A 132 27.90 -24.42 4.99
N TYR A 133 28.96 -24.22 4.19
CA TYR A 133 30.32 -24.06 4.66
C TYR A 133 30.47 -22.82 5.57
N ILE A 134 29.89 -21.68 5.17
CA ILE A 134 29.88 -20.45 6.00
C ILE A 134 29.12 -20.70 7.31
N GLY A 135 27.97 -21.40 7.27
CA GLY A 135 27.18 -21.74 8.46
C GLY A 135 27.95 -22.62 9.46
N GLN A 136 28.65 -23.65 8.97
CA GLN A 136 29.47 -24.55 9.78
C GLN A 136 30.59 -23.80 10.52
N ARG A 137 31.28 -22.85 9.85
CA ARG A 137 32.35 -22.05 10.47
C ARG A 137 31.83 -21.18 11.62
N ARG A 138 30.66 -20.55 11.45
CA ARG A 138 30.03 -19.72 12.49
C ARG A 138 29.64 -20.55 13.71
N ARG A 139 29.07 -21.75 13.54
CA ARG A 139 28.70 -22.64 14.67
C ARG A 139 29.89 -23.00 15.58
N LYS A 140 31.07 -23.26 15.01
CA LYS A 140 32.28 -23.55 15.81
C LYS A 140 32.77 -22.34 16.63
N GLN A 141 32.45 -21.12 16.18
CA GLN A 141 32.81 -19.88 16.89
C GLN A 141 31.93 -19.65 18.13
N TYR A 142 30.64 -20.02 18.06
CA TYR A 142 29.71 -19.91 19.19
C TYR A 142 29.92 -21.00 20.26
N LEU A 143 30.38 -22.20 19.88
CA LEU A 143 30.65 -23.28 20.83
C LEU A 143 31.92 -23.04 21.70
N LYS A 144 32.74 -22.04 21.37
CA LYS A 144 33.94 -21.64 22.15
C LYS A 144 33.64 -20.64 23.27
N LEU A 145 32.40 -20.14 23.35
CA LEU A 145 31.95 -19.29 24.45
C LEU A 145 31.34 -20.21 25.52
N ASP A 146 32.20 -20.78 26.37
CA ASP A 146 31.74 -21.51 27.57
C ASP A 146 30.89 -20.60 28.47
N PRO A 147 29.95 -21.16 29.25
CA PRO A 147 28.90 -20.42 29.93
C PRO A 147 29.48 -19.45 30.95
N MET A 148 28.95 -18.21 30.95
CA MET A 148 29.38 -17.16 31.86
C MET A 148 29.18 -17.61 33.32
N ARG A 149 30.32 -17.78 33.98
CA ARG A 149 30.52 -17.91 35.43
C ARG A 149 29.54 -17.04 36.21
N GLU A 150 28.71 -17.67 37.05
CA GLU A 150 27.87 -17.00 38.03
C GLU A 150 28.72 -16.02 38.88
N ARG A 151 28.30 -14.76 38.95
CA ARG A 151 28.97 -13.76 39.79
C ARG A 151 28.48 -13.91 41.24
N PRO A 152 29.38 -13.91 42.24
CA PRO A 152 28.97 -14.03 43.62
C PRO A 152 28.29 -12.74 44.07
N HIS A 153 27.12 -12.88 44.68
CA HIS A 153 26.49 -11.82 45.45
C HIS A 153 27.30 -11.62 46.74
N THR A 154 27.88 -10.44 46.90
CA THR A 154 28.50 -10.02 48.16
C THR A 154 27.45 -9.39 49.09
N PRO A 155 27.59 -9.58 50.42
CA PRO A 155 26.55 -9.34 51.43
C PRO A 155 26.27 -7.86 51.69
#